data_AF-A0A075AX79-F1
#
_entry.id   AF-A0A075AX79-F1
#
_cell.length_a   1.000
_cell.length_b   1.000
_cell.length_c   1.000
_cell.angle_alpha   90.00
_cell.angle_beta   90.00
_cell.angle_gamma   90.00
#
_symmetry.space_group_name_H-M   'P 1'
#
loop_
_entity.id
_entity.type
_entity.pdbx_description
1 polymer ?
#
loop_
_entity_poly.entity_id
_entity_poly.type
_entity_poly.pdbx_seq_one_letter_code
_entity_poly.pdbx_strand_id
1 'polypeptide(L)'
;MINQTENDLKQNNRIHQYFGKWPFYRIFGMQEFASVLFSIGNLIVHYRGFIILRSSMSNRYYMKPFYLVNSLLNMNCWVWSTIFHARDTPRTERMDYFSVFDFPPYNLLIDAHSLWHLSTIPLVSLWYRFLLQDGRYEALRRKQLL
;
A
#
# COMPACT_ATOMS: atom_id res chain seq x y z
N MET A 1 20.58 -6.65 13.33
CA MET A 1 19.36 -6.26 14.09
C MET A 1 18.59 -7.46 14.60
N ILE A 2 18.25 -8.40 13.71
CA ILE A 2 17.43 -9.60 13.99
C ILE A 2 17.77 -10.30 15.32
N ASN A 3 19.04 -10.66 15.53
CA ASN A 3 19.45 -11.38 16.74
C ASN A 3 19.41 -10.52 18.02
N GLN A 4 19.57 -9.20 17.90
CA GLN A 4 19.59 -8.29 19.04
C GLN A 4 18.18 -8.15 19.62
N THR A 5 17.20 -7.89 18.74
CA THR A 5 15.79 -7.80 19.07
C THR A 5 15.26 -9.05 19.76
N GLU A 6 15.55 -10.23 19.20
CA GLU A 6 15.10 -11.49 19.80
C GLU A 6 15.72 -11.73 21.19
N ASN A 7 16.98 -11.33 21.37
CA ASN A 7 17.66 -11.42 22.65
C ASN A 7 17.07 -10.45 23.68
N ASP A 8 16.74 -9.23 23.29
CA ASP A 8 16.11 -8.25 24.18
C ASP A 8 14.71 -8.66 24.61
N LEU A 9 13.92 -9.20 23.68
CA LEU A 9 12.61 -9.77 23.98
C LEU A 9 12.72 -10.94 24.95
N LYS A 10 13.72 -11.82 24.78
CA LYS A 10 13.96 -12.96 25.69
C LYS A 10 14.46 -12.53 27.07
N GLN A 11 15.24 -11.46 27.14
CA GLN A 11 15.82 -10.95 28.39
C GLN A 11 14.91 -9.94 29.12
N ASN A 12 13.73 -9.65 28.57
CA ASN A 12 12.80 -8.63 29.06
C ASN A 12 13.45 -7.24 29.17
N ASN A 13 14.41 -6.96 28.27
CA ASN A 13 15.05 -5.67 28.17
C ASN A 13 14.09 -4.65 27.54
N ARG A 14 14.33 -3.37 27.82
CA ARG A 14 13.58 -2.29 27.18
C ARG A 14 13.82 -2.35 25.67
N ILE A 15 12.75 -2.26 24.90
CA ILE A 15 12.82 -2.27 23.44
C ILE A 15 13.40 -0.92 22.96
N HIS A 16 14.49 -0.99 22.22
CA HIS A 16 15.14 0.17 21.62
C HIS A 16 14.98 0.15 20.10
N GLN A 17 15.00 1.34 19.51
CA GLN A 17 15.12 1.50 18.07
C GLN A 17 16.56 1.16 17.66
N TYR A 18 16.72 0.23 16.74
CA TYR A 18 18.03 -0.19 16.25
C TYR A 18 18.27 0.43 14.90
N PHE A 19 19.32 1.26 14.80
CA PHE A 19 19.63 2.00 13.57
C PHE A 19 18.36 2.66 12.98
N GLY A 20 17.58 3.40 13.76
CA GLY A 20 16.38 4.07 13.23
C GLY A 20 15.19 3.16 12.86
N LYS A 21 15.28 1.84 13.06
CA LYS A 21 14.16 0.91 12.83
C LYS A 21 13.64 0.30 14.14
N TRP A 22 12.33 0.18 14.26
CA TRP A 22 11.70 -0.53 15.37
C TRP A 22 11.65 -2.04 15.09
N PRO A 23 11.75 -2.89 16.13
CA PRO A 23 11.59 -4.32 15.97
C PRO A 23 10.14 -4.75 15.77
N PHE A 24 9.92 -5.81 14.99
CA PHE A 24 8.61 -6.44 14.75
C PHE A 24 8.65 -7.94 15.02
N TYR A 25 7.48 -8.52 15.32
CA TYR A 25 7.31 -9.96 15.33
C TYR A 25 7.29 -10.54 13.90
N ARG A 26 8.07 -11.60 13.68
CA ARG A 26 8.01 -12.35 12.42
C ARG A 26 6.78 -13.25 12.41
N ILE A 27 5.94 -13.07 11.40
CA ILE A 27 4.78 -13.93 11.14
C ILE A 27 4.98 -14.57 9.77
N PHE A 28 5.04 -15.89 9.70
CA PHE A 28 5.36 -16.67 8.48
C PHE A 28 6.68 -16.23 7.80
N GLY A 29 7.66 -15.77 8.57
CA GLY A 29 8.94 -15.27 8.06
C GLY A 29 8.93 -13.81 7.59
N MET A 30 7.76 -13.16 7.57
CA MET A 30 7.60 -11.75 7.21
C MET A 30 7.77 -10.87 8.43
N GLN A 31 8.57 -9.81 8.30
CA GLN A 31 8.87 -8.87 9.38
C GLN A 31 7.74 -7.87 9.60
N GLU A 32 7.19 -7.30 8.53
CA GLU A 32 6.13 -6.28 8.61
C GLU A 32 4.82 -6.86 8.08
N PHE A 33 4.33 -7.88 8.78
CA PHE A 33 3.16 -8.64 8.34
C PHE A 33 1.92 -7.78 8.11
N ALA A 34 1.67 -6.78 8.95
CA ALA A 34 0.56 -5.84 8.77
C ALA A 34 0.71 -5.02 7.48
N SER A 35 1.89 -4.45 7.22
CA SER A 35 2.19 -3.73 5.98
C SER A 35 2.00 -4.62 4.75
N VAL A 36 2.44 -5.89 4.79
CA VAL A 36 2.19 -6.86 3.71
C VAL A 36 0.70 -7.02 3.43
N LEU A 37 -0.12 -7.28 4.45
CA LEU A 37 -1.56 -7.47 4.29
C LEU A 37 -2.24 -6.23 3.71
N PHE A 38 -1.87 -5.04 4.18
CA PHE A 38 -2.46 -3.79 3.69
C PHE A 38 -1.99 -3.41 2.28
N SER A 39 -0.75 -3.71 1.91
CA SER A 39 -0.26 -3.56 0.53
C SER A 39 -1.01 -4.49 -0.44
N ILE A 40 -1.28 -5.74 -0.03
CA ILE A 40 -2.15 -6.66 -0.79
C ILE A 40 -3.56 -6.09 -0.89
N GLY A 41 -4.10 -5.54 0.19
CA GLY A 41 -5.40 -4.86 0.18
C GLY A 41 -5.48 -3.75 -0.86
N ASN A 42 -4.47 -2.87 -0.93
CA ASN A 42 -4.38 -1.83 -1.95
C ASN A 42 -4.30 -2.43 -3.37
N LEU A 43 -3.48 -3.46 -3.58
CA LEU A 43 -3.38 -4.16 -4.87
C LEU A 43 -4.75 -4.67 -5.34
N ILE A 44 -5.54 -5.28 -4.43
CA ILE A 44 -6.88 -5.79 -4.75
C ILE A 44 -7.81 -4.64 -5.16
N VAL A 45 -7.81 -3.52 -4.44
CA VAL A 45 -8.68 -2.38 -4.80
C VAL A 45 -8.28 -1.79 -6.15
N HIS A 46 -6.99 -1.64 -6.44
CA HIS A 46 -6.53 -1.19 -7.76
C HIS A 46 -6.89 -2.16 -8.89
N TYR A 47 -6.73 -3.47 -8.66
CA TYR A 47 -7.14 -4.49 -9.61
C TYR A 47 -8.65 -4.41 -9.90
N ARG A 48 -9.49 -4.35 -8.87
CA ARG A 48 -10.95 -4.20 -9.03
C ARG A 48 -11.30 -2.90 -9.75
N GLY A 49 -10.68 -1.80 -9.36
CA GLY A 49 -10.84 -0.49 -10.00
C GLY A 49 -10.50 -0.53 -11.49
N PHE A 50 -9.38 -1.17 -11.86
CA PHE A 50 -8.98 -1.37 -13.26
C PHE A 50 -10.04 -2.13 -14.07
N ILE A 51 -10.55 -3.25 -13.54
CA ILE A 51 -11.59 -4.04 -14.21
C ILE A 51 -12.87 -3.22 -14.43
N ILE A 52 -13.28 -2.45 -13.43
CA ILE A 52 -14.49 -1.63 -13.50
C ILE A 52 -14.31 -0.47 -14.49
N LEU A 53 -13.17 0.24 -14.47
CA LEU A 53 -12.88 1.31 -15.43
C LEU A 53 -12.83 0.77 -16.87
N ARG A 54 -12.17 -0.38 -17.06
CA ARG A 54 -12.02 -1.01 -18.38
C ARG A 54 -13.38 -1.37 -18.99
N SER A 55 -14.30 -1.89 -18.18
CA SER A 55 -15.62 -2.35 -18.60
C SER A 55 -16.68 -1.24 -18.67
N SER A 56 -16.64 -0.26 -17.77
CA SER A 56 -17.71 0.74 -17.61
C SER A 56 -17.52 1.99 -18.46
N MET A 57 -16.28 2.36 -18.80
CA MET A 57 -16.00 3.60 -19.52
C MET A 57 -15.98 3.40 -21.04
N SER A 58 -16.52 4.36 -21.78
CA SER A 58 -16.48 4.37 -23.24
C SER A 58 -15.04 4.46 -23.77
N ASN A 59 -14.71 3.70 -24.82
CA ASN A 59 -13.41 3.83 -25.51
C ASN A 59 -13.24 5.18 -26.23
N ARG A 60 -14.32 5.95 -26.42
CA ARG A 60 -14.26 7.31 -26.96
C ARG A 60 -13.87 8.35 -25.92
N TYR A 61 -13.82 7.97 -24.64
CA TYR A 61 -13.43 8.86 -23.57
C TYR A 61 -11.92 9.01 -23.51
N TYR A 62 -11.43 10.23 -23.71
CA TYR A 62 -10.01 10.51 -23.91
C TYR A 62 -9.14 10.21 -22.69
N MET A 63 -9.68 10.32 -21.46
CA MET A 63 -8.91 10.00 -20.24
C MET A 63 -8.89 8.51 -19.87
N LYS A 64 -9.72 7.67 -20.50
CA LYS A 64 -9.75 6.22 -20.22
C LYS A 64 -8.35 5.58 -20.25
N PRO A 65 -7.51 5.74 -21.30
CA PRO A 65 -6.18 5.14 -21.31
C PRO A 65 -5.30 5.59 -20.15
N PHE A 66 -5.34 6.87 -19.78
CA PHE A 66 -4.57 7.41 -18.65
C PHE A 66 -4.99 6.78 -17.32
N TYR A 67 -6.29 6.60 -17.09
CA TYR A 67 -6.78 5.94 -15.87
C TYR A 67 -6.39 4.46 -15.79
N LEU A 68 -6.39 3.76 -16.93
CA LEU A 68 -5.96 2.37 -17.00
C LEU A 68 -4.45 2.23 -16.76
N VAL A 69 -3.63 3.06 -17.41
CA VAL A 69 -2.17 3.08 -17.20
C VAL A 69 -1.84 3.42 -15.74
N ASN A 70 -2.47 4.46 -15.18
CA ASN A 70 -2.28 4.82 -13.78
C ASN A 70 -2.64 3.65 -12.85
N SER A 71 -3.72 2.92 -13.13
CA SER A 71 -4.11 1.74 -12.34
C SER A 71 -3.06 0.62 -12.40
N LEU A 72 -2.49 0.36 -13.58
CA LEU A 72 -1.43 -0.65 -13.74
C LEU A 72 -0.12 -0.25 -13.04
N LEU A 73 0.27 1.02 -13.11
CA LEU A 73 1.43 1.54 -12.39
C LEU A 73 1.25 1.39 -10.87
N ASN A 74 0.07 1.76 -10.36
CA ASN A 74 -0.24 1.57 -8.94
C ASN A 74 -0.22 0.09 -8.55
N MET A 75 -0.82 -0.81 -9.35
CA MET A 75 -0.72 -2.25 -9.09
C MET A 75 0.74 -2.72 -9.02
N ASN A 76 1.60 -2.25 -9.92
CA ASN A 76 3.02 -2.59 -9.90
C ASN A 76 3.70 -2.08 -8.61
N CYS A 77 3.44 -0.83 -8.21
CA CYS A 77 3.93 -0.29 -6.94
C CYS A 77 3.49 -1.12 -5.74
N TRP A 78 2.22 -1.53 -5.65
CA TRP A 78 1.72 -2.31 -4.52
C TRP A 78 2.26 -3.74 -4.48
N VAL A 79 2.55 -4.34 -5.64
CA VAL A 79 3.30 -5.61 -5.72
C VAL A 79 4.70 -5.45 -5.14
N TRP A 80 5.44 -4.43 -5.56
CA TRP A 80 6.79 -4.17 -5.03
C TRP A 80 6.78 -3.83 -3.54
N SER A 81 5.79 -3.07 -3.07
CA SER A 81 5.58 -2.79 -1.66
C SER A 81 5.33 -4.09 -0.86
N THR A 82 4.49 -4.98 -1.38
CA THR A 82 4.23 -6.30 -0.76
C THR A 82 5.53 -7.11 -0.63
N ILE A 83 6.33 -7.17 -1.70
CA ILE A 83 7.61 -7.90 -1.71
C ILE A 83 8.60 -7.28 -0.72
N PHE A 84 8.68 -5.95 -0.68
CA PHE A 84 9.58 -5.22 0.19
C PHE A 84 9.27 -5.50 1.67
N HIS A 85 8.01 -5.41 2.08
CA HIS A 85 7.60 -5.66 3.47
C HIS A 85 7.59 -7.15 3.85
N ALA A 86 7.49 -8.05 2.86
CA ALA A 86 7.56 -9.49 3.10
C ALA A 86 8.99 -9.98 3.32
N ARG A 87 10.01 -9.33 2.74
CA ARG A 87 11.40 -9.80 2.79
C ARG A 87 12.38 -8.74 3.28
N ASP A 88 12.75 -8.87 4.55
CA ASP A 88 13.97 -8.24 5.09
C ASP A 88 15.21 -8.82 4.40
N THR A 89 15.86 -8.02 3.58
CA THR A 89 17.23 -8.24 3.14
C THR A 89 18.09 -7.11 3.70
N PRO A 90 19.40 -7.30 3.94
CA PRO A 90 20.27 -6.24 4.44
C PRO A 90 20.28 -4.96 3.56
N ARG A 91 19.90 -5.08 2.28
CA ARG A 91 19.72 -3.94 1.36
C ARG A 91 18.37 -3.26 1.54
N THR A 92 17.30 -3.98 1.88
CA THR A 92 15.96 -3.42 2.09
C THR A 92 15.75 -2.86 3.49
N GLU A 93 16.47 -3.34 4.51
CA GLU A 93 16.49 -2.74 5.86
C GLU A 93 16.87 -1.24 5.80
N ARG A 94 17.82 -0.85 4.94
CA ARG A 94 18.37 0.53 4.88
C ARG A 94 17.51 1.54 4.12
N MET A 95 16.51 1.10 3.35
CA MET A 95 15.65 2.01 2.58
C MET A 95 14.47 2.57 3.39
N ASP A 96 14.32 2.08 4.63
CA ASP A 96 13.20 2.38 5.53
C ASP A 96 13.48 3.56 6.48
N TYR A 97 14.50 4.38 6.18
CA TYR A 97 15.14 5.26 7.17
C TYR A 97 14.63 6.70 7.24
N PHE A 98 13.50 7.03 6.60
CA PHE A 98 13.06 8.42 6.47
C PHE A 98 11.64 8.72 6.98
N SER A 99 11.10 7.88 7.87
CA SER A 99 9.80 8.13 8.48
C SER A 99 9.95 8.94 9.77
N VAL A 100 10.04 10.27 9.63
CA VAL A 100 10.11 11.24 10.76
C VAL A 100 8.86 11.21 11.66
N PHE A 101 7.79 10.55 11.22
CA PHE A 101 6.53 10.38 11.95
C PHE A 101 6.29 8.95 12.45
N ASP A 102 7.29 8.08 12.40
CA ASP A 102 7.12 6.68 12.81
C ASP A 102 7.10 6.55 14.34
N PHE A 103 6.00 6.03 14.88
CA PHE A 103 5.86 5.74 16.30
C PHE A 103 6.27 4.28 16.59
N PRO A 104 6.64 3.93 17.83
CA PRO A 104 6.98 2.54 18.17
C PRO A 104 5.81 1.61 17.85
N PRO A 105 6.03 0.47 17.14
CA PRO A 105 4.95 -0.38 16.71
C PRO A 105 4.15 -0.88 17.91
N TYR A 106 2.85 -0.64 17.86
CA TYR A 106 1.90 -1.17 18.82
C TYR A 106 1.93 -2.71 18.76
N ASN A 107 2.20 -3.33 19.91
CA ASN A 107 2.41 -4.78 20.05
C ASN A 107 3.44 -5.37 19.09
N LEU A 108 4.40 -4.58 18.58
CA LEU A 108 5.40 -5.02 17.60
C LEU A 108 4.79 -5.57 16.29
N LEU A 109 3.56 -5.14 15.97
CA LEU A 109 2.80 -5.58 14.79
C LEU A 109 2.36 -4.42 13.90
N ILE A 110 1.96 -3.29 14.49
CA ILE A 110 1.34 -2.17 13.78
C ILE A 110 2.09 -0.88 14.11
N ASP A 111 2.65 -0.24 13.10
CA ASP A 111 3.34 1.04 13.13
C ASP A 111 2.60 2.13 12.32
N ALA A 112 3.19 3.32 12.20
CA ALA A 112 2.61 4.39 11.40
C ALA A 112 2.52 4.01 9.92
N HIS A 113 3.51 3.26 9.42
CA HIS A 113 3.62 2.88 8.02
C HIS A 113 2.55 1.88 7.58
N SER A 114 2.30 0.84 8.37
CA SER A 114 1.18 -0.09 8.14
C SER A 114 -0.18 0.62 8.24
N LEU A 115 -0.35 1.57 9.16
CA LEU A 115 -1.57 2.38 9.21
C LEU A 115 -1.74 3.28 7.98
N TRP A 116 -0.64 3.82 7.44
CA TRP A 116 -0.66 4.54 6.17
C TRP A 116 -1.19 3.65 5.04
N HIS A 117 -0.64 2.43 4.89
CA HIS A 117 -1.13 1.45 3.92
C HIS A 117 -2.61 1.08 4.13
N LEU A 118 -3.05 0.92 5.37
CA LEU A 118 -4.46 0.65 5.67
C LEU A 118 -5.35 1.83 5.25
N SER A 119 -4.92 3.06 5.55
CA SER A 119 -5.68 4.27 5.27
C SER A 119 -5.87 4.53 3.76
N THR A 120 -4.93 4.09 2.92
CA THR A 120 -5.04 4.29 1.47
C THR A 120 -6.09 3.39 0.83
N ILE A 121 -6.47 2.26 1.43
CA ILE A 121 -7.49 1.33 0.88
C ILE A 121 -8.86 2.02 0.64
N PRO A 122 -9.49 2.68 1.64
CA PRO A 122 -10.73 3.41 1.42
C PRO A 122 -10.53 4.63 0.51
N LEU A 123 -9.39 5.31 0.58
CA LEU A 123 -9.10 6.47 -0.28
C LEU A 123 -9.01 6.08 -1.76
N VAL A 124 -8.33 4.98 -2.08
CA VAL A 124 -8.25 4.42 -3.44
C VAL A 124 -9.64 3.99 -3.91
N SER A 125 -10.46 3.41 -3.03
CA SER A 125 -11.84 3.06 -3.36
C SER A 125 -12.67 4.30 -3.74
N LEU A 126 -12.53 5.39 -3.00
CA LEU A 126 -13.16 6.69 -3.31
C LEU A 126 -12.62 7.28 -4.62
N TRP A 127 -11.31 7.16 -4.88
CA TRP A 127 -10.68 7.61 -6.11
C TRP A 127 -11.29 6.93 -7.35
N TYR A 128 -11.43 5.59 -7.33
CA TYR A 128 -12.07 4.89 -8.45
C TYR A 128 -13.53 5.27 -8.64
N ARG A 129 -14.28 5.54 -7.56
CA ARG A 129 -15.66 6.05 -7.67
C ARG A 129 -15.69 7.40 -8.37
N PHE A 130 -14.78 8.30 -8.02
CA PHE A 130 -14.63 9.59 -8.69
C PHE A 130 -14.32 9.44 -10.18
N LEU A 131 -13.32 8.61 -10.55
CA LEU A 131 -12.97 8.38 -11.97
C LEU A 131 -14.14 7.82 -12.80
N LEU A 132 -14.95 6.94 -12.20
CA LEU A 132 -16.14 6.40 -12.86
C LEU A 132 -17.22 7.46 -13.04
N GLN A 133 -17.42 8.34 -12.05
CA GLN A 133 -18.37 9.45 -12.14
C GLN A 133 -17.95 10.44 -13.24
N ASP A 134 -16.66 10.77 -13.30
CA ASP A 134 -16.10 11.65 -14.32
C ASP A 134 -16.33 11.08 -15.74
N GLY A 135 -16.01 9.80 -15.95
CA GLY A 135 -16.29 9.13 -17.23
C GLY A 135 -17.78 9.09 -17.61
N ARG A 136 -18.68 8.97 -16.62
CA ARG A 136 -20.13 9.01 -16.84
C ARG A 136 -20.62 10.41 -17.19
N TYR A 137 -20.13 11.43 -16.48
CA TYR A 137 -20.47 12.83 -16.74
C TYR A 137 -20.12 13.22 -18.17
N GLU A 138 -18.91 12.87 -18.63
CA GLU A 138 -18.47 13.15 -20.00
C GLU A 138 -19.27 12.38 -21.05
N ALA A 139 -19.68 11.14 -20.75
CA ALA A 139 -20.56 10.38 -21.64
C ALA A 139 -21.96 11.03 -21.78
N LEU A 140 -22.52 11.56 -20.70
CA LEU A 140 -23.80 12.27 -20.71
C LEU A 140 -23.71 13.61 -21.44
N ARG A 141 -22.67 14.40 -21.14
CA ARG A 141 -22.40 15.68 -21.81
C ARG A 141 -22.32 15.53 -23.32
N ARG A 142 -21.62 14.51 -23.82
CA ARG A 142 -21.53 14.25 -25.26
C ARG A 142 -22.86 13.87 -25.89
N LYS A 143 -23.76 13.18 -25.18
CA LYS A 143 -25.11 12.87 -25.68
C LYS A 143 -26.00 14.10 -25.81
N GLN A 144 -25.75 15.16 -25.04
CA GLN A 144 -26.52 16.42 -25.12
C GLN A 144 -26.05 17.33 -26.26
N LEU A 145 -24.84 17.12 -26.78
CA LEU A 145 -24.24 17.92 -27.85
C LEU A 145 -24.46 17.32 -29.25
N LEU A 146 -25.14 16.17 -29.34
CA LEU A 146 -25.47 15.44 -30.57
C LEU A 146 -26.99 15.42 -30.74
#